data_AF-A0A6N7ATV6-F1
#
_entry.id   AF-A0A6N7ATV6-F1
#
_cell.length_a   1.000
_cell.length_b   1.000
_cell.length_c   1.000
_cell.angle_alpha   90.00
_cell.angle_beta   90.00
_cell.angle_gamma   90.00
#
_symmetry.space_group_name_H-M   'P 1'
#
loop_
_entity.id
_entity.type
_entity.pdbx_description
1 polymer ?
#
loop_
_entity_poly.entity_id
_entity_poly.type
_entity_poly.pdbx_seq_one_letter_code
_entity_poly.pdbx_strand_id
1 'polypeptide(L)'
;MRVSTTDLQNAFGKYLSLVQQEDVIIVKNGKSVAKLVKYSEPDYSLVHEEGCGYRVNRMISLEEYTALIESSDQRYELIDGEVYLLASPSFTHQVVMTAPLDVRLFGYAT
;
A
#
# COMPACT_ATOMS: atom_id res chain seq x y z
N MET A 1 -3.04 -5.11 -26.15
CA MET A 1 -3.36 -4.57 -27.51
C MET A 1 -3.00 -3.08 -27.70
N ARG A 2 -2.80 -2.58 -28.94
CA ARG A 2 -2.56 -1.13 -29.26
C ARG A 2 -3.68 -0.55 -30.13
N VAL A 3 -4.19 0.64 -29.79
CA VAL A 3 -5.32 1.29 -30.48
C VAL A 3 -5.06 2.77 -30.73
N SER A 4 -5.52 3.30 -31.87
CA SER A 4 -5.42 4.73 -32.12
C SER A 4 -6.40 5.52 -31.25
N THR A 5 -6.09 6.79 -30.97
CA THR A 5 -7.02 7.68 -30.27
C THR A 5 -8.37 7.80 -30.97
N THR A 6 -8.36 7.77 -32.31
CA THR A 6 -9.56 7.89 -33.14
C THR A 6 -10.44 6.66 -33.04
N ASP A 7 -9.84 5.46 -33.09
CA ASP A 7 -10.58 4.20 -32.94
C ASP A 7 -11.19 4.09 -31.55
N LEU A 8 -10.43 4.47 -30.52
CA LEU A 8 -10.90 4.45 -29.14
C LEU A 8 -12.09 5.39 -28.92
N GLN A 9 -12.10 6.57 -29.54
CA GLN A 9 -13.24 7.49 -29.48
C GLN A 9 -14.47 6.91 -30.19
N ASN A 10 -14.29 6.31 -31.37
CA ASN A 10 -15.40 5.78 -32.17
C ASN A 10 -16.02 4.50 -31.58
N ALA A 11 -15.22 3.69 -30.86
CA ALA A 11 -15.64 2.38 -30.36
C ALA A 11 -15.31 2.18 -28.87
N PHE A 12 -15.50 3.21 -28.04
CA PHE A 12 -15.10 3.18 -26.63
C PHE A 12 -15.67 1.98 -25.85
N GLY A 13 -16.97 1.67 -26.04
CA GLY A 13 -17.62 0.54 -25.36
C GLY A 13 -17.02 -0.82 -25.69
N LYS A 14 -16.54 -1.01 -26.93
CA LYS A 14 -15.84 -2.23 -27.33
C LYS A 14 -14.56 -2.40 -26.53
N TYR A 15 -13.77 -1.32 -26.38
CA TYR A 15 -12.52 -1.37 -25.64
C TYR A 15 -12.73 -1.49 -24.14
N LEU A 16 -13.78 -0.91 -23.57
CA LEU A 16 -14.14 -1.16 -22.16
C LEU A 16 -14.42 -2.64 -21.88
N SER A 17 -15.08 -3.33 -22.82
CA SER A 17 -15.34 -4.77 -22.69
C SER A 17 -14.04 -5.57 -22.83
N LEU A 18 -13.16 -5.15 -23.74
CA LEU A 18 -11.89 -5.82 -24.03
C LEU A 18 -10.87 -5.67 -22.89
N VAL A 19 -10.92 -4.54 -22.19
CA VAL A 19 -10.12 -4.25 -20.99
C VAL A 19 -10.37 -5.22 -19.84
N GLN A 20 -11.52 -5.90 -19.81
CA GLN A 20 -11.80 -6.95 -18.83
C GLN A 20 -10.89 -8.18 -19.02
N GLN A 21 -10.32 -8.36 -20.21
CA GLN A 21 -9.49 -9.50 -20.58
C GLN A 21 -8.01 -9.13 -20.73
N GLU A 22 -7.70 -7.98 -21.36
CA GLU A 22 -6.32 -7.54 -21.57
C GLU A 22 -6.16 -6.01 -21.52
N ASP A 23 -4.95 -5.55 -21.22
CA ASP A 23 -4.63 -4.13 -21.22
C ASP A 23 -4.59 -3.52 -22.63
N VAL A 24 -5.11 -2.30 -22.75
CA VAL A 24 -5.17 -1.56 -24.03
C VAL A 24 -4.27 -0.33 -23.99
N ILE A 25 -3.28 -0.27 -24.89
CA ILE A 25 -2.37 0.87 -25.04
C ILE A 25 -2.90 1.81 -26.11
N ILE A 26 -3.11 3.07 -25.74
CA ILE A 26 -3.63 4.12 -26.61
C ILE A 26 -2.43 4.81 -27.28
N VAL A 27 -2.47 4.89 -28.60
CA VAL A 27 -1.44 5.56 -29.42
C VAL A 27 -2.01 6.78 -30.14
N LYS A 28 -1.24 7.86 -30.18
CA LYS A 28 -1.51 9.08 -30.96
C LYS A 28 -0.29 9.35 -31.85
N ASN A 29 -0.50 9.46 -33.16
CA ASN A 29 0.56 9.69 -34.14
C ASN A 29 1.73 8.69 -33.99
N GLY A 30 1.41 7.41 -33.78
CA GLY A 30 2.39 6.33 -33.59
C GLY A 30 3.08 6.27 -32.22
N LYS A 31 2.89 7.27 -31.35
CA LYS A 31 3.44 7.30 -29.99
C LYS A 31 2.41 6.80 -28.98
N SER A 32 2.84 6.00 -28.00
CA SER A 32 1.99 5.57 -26.89
C SER A 32 1.77 6.74 -25.95
N VAL A 33 0.51 7.06 -25.66
CA VAL A 33 0.12 8.25 -24.88
C VAL A 33 -0.65 7.91 -23.61
N ALA A 34 -1.34 6.77 -23.56
CA ALA A 34 -2.10 6.33 -22.40
C ALA A 34 -2.28 4.81 -22.40
N LYS A 35 -2.74 4.26 -21.26
CA LYS A 35 -3.06 2.85 -21.07
C LYS A 35 -4.40 2.74 -20.35
N LEU A 36 -5.31 1.94 -20.89
CA LEU A 36 -6.59 1.61 -20.30
C LEU A 36 -6.45 0.22 -19.66
N VAL A 37 -6.76 0.15 -18.36
CA VAL A 37 -6.63 -1.05 -17.52
C VAL A 37 -7.95 -1.29 -16.80
N LYS A 38 -8.23 -2.56 -16.47
CA LYS A 38 -9.43 -2.91 -15.70
C LYS A 38 -9.34 -2.26 -14.33
N TYR A 39 -10.40 -1.56 -13.94
CA TYR A 39 -10.61 -1.20 -12.55
C TYR A 39 -11.18 -2.41 -11.82
N SER A 40 -10.39 -3.05 -10.97
CA SER A 40 -10.87 -4.01 -9.99
C SER A 40 -11.25 -3.25 -8.74
N GLU A 41 -12.53 -3.29 -8.35
CA GLU A 41 -12.94 -2.87 -7.01
C GLU A 41 -12.11 -3.69 -6.02
N PRO A 42 -11.24 -3.03 -5.25
CA PRO A 42 -10.49 -3.70 -4.21
C PRO A 42 -11.44 -4.06 -3.07
N ASP A 43 -11.30 -5.30 -2.59
CA ASP A 43 -12.18 -5.97 -1.65
C ASP A 43 -12.00 -5.37 -0.24
N TYR A 44 -12.48 -4.14 -0.02
CA TYR A 44 -12.31 -3.40 1.23
C TYR A 44 -13.44 -3.68 2.22
N SER A 45 -13.67 -4.94 2.56
CA SER A 45 -14.52 -5.28 3.69
C SER A 45 -13.70 -5.31 5.00
N LEU A 46 -12.93 -4.25 5.29
CA LEU A 46 -12.43 -4.03 6.65
C LEU A 46 -12.20 -2.54 6.88
N VAL A 47 -13.14 -1.94 7.60
CA VAL A 47 -13.02 -0.59 8.18
C VAL A 47 -11.69 -0.52 8.93
N HIS A 48 -10.77 0.34 8.50
CA HIS A 48 -9.65 0.81 9.31
C HIS A 48 -9.66 2.33 9.22
N GLU A 49 -9.88 2.95 10.37
CA GLU A 49 -9.79 4.39 10.52
C GLU A 49 -8.35 4.84 10.25
N GLU A 50 -8.26 5.92 9.47
CA GLU A 50 -7.10 6.79 9.25
C GLU A 50 -5.98 6.32 8.31
N GLY A 51 -5.78 7.11 7.25
CA GLY A 51 -4.50 7.20 6.53
C GLY A 51 -4.53 6.77 5.06
N CYS A 52 -5.06 7.64 4.20
CA CYS A 52 -4.90 7.58 2.74
C CYS A 52 -3.41 7.46 2.34
N GLY A 53 -3.06 6.46 1.52
CA GLY A 53 -1.92 6.62 0.60
C GLY A 53 -1.03 5.43 0.27
N TYR A 54 -0.98 4.37 1.07
CA TYR A 54 -0.05 3.26 0.77
C TYR A 54 -0.70 1.90 1.02
N ARG A 55 -1.39 1.37 0.01
CA ARG A 55 -1.76 -0.05 -0.02
C ARG A 55 -1.51 -0.65 -1.40
N VAL A 56 -0.22 -0.72 -1.74
CA VAL A 56 0.24 -1.82 -2.59
C VAL A 56 0.29 -3.02 -1.64
N ASN A 57 -0.52 -4.04 -1.88
CA ASN A 57 -0.41 -5.34 -1.19
C ASN A 57 0.87 -6.04 -1.68
N ARG A 58 2.01 -5.41 -1.38
CA ARG A 58 3.34 -5.92 -1.63
C ARG A 58 3.73 -6.62 -0.35
N MET A 59 3.78 -7.95 -0.39
CA MET A 59 4.55 -8.70 0.59
C MET A 59 5.98 -8.17 0.50
N ILE A 60 6.41 -7.47 1.54
CA ILE A 60 7.75 -6.88 1.63
C ILE A 60 8.68 -7.94 2.19
N SER A 61 9.82 -8.13 1.54
CA SER A 61 10.87 -9.00 2.06
C SER A 61 11.55 -8.37 3.28
N LEU A 62 12.15 -9.20 4.15
CA LEU A 62 12.87 -8.72 5.34
C LEU A 62 13.96 -7.69 4.99
N GLU A 63 14.63 -7.87 3.85
CA GLU A 63 15.70 -6.99 3.35
C GLU A 63 15.15 -5.60 3.00
N GLU A 64 14.00 -5.55 2.32
CA GLU A 64 13.31 -4.30 1.97
C GLU A 64 12.76 -3.57 3.21
N TYR A 65 12.28 -4.32 4.21
CA TYR A 65 11.87 -3.76 5.50
C TYR A 65 13.05 -3.14 6.26
N THR A 66 14.20 -3.83 6.25
CA THR A 66 15.43 -3.33 6.91
C THR A 66 15.87 -1.99 6.30
N ALA A 67 15.91 -1.92 4.96
CA ALA A 67 16.25 -0.69 4.25
C ALA A 67 15.26 0.46 4.53
N LEU A 68 13.98 0.14 4.72
CA LEU A 68 12.94 1.12 5.04
C LEU A 68 13.15 1.72 6.44
N ILE A 69 13.46 0.90 7.44
CA ILE A 69 13.75 1.38 8.81
C ILE A 69 15.03 2.20 8.86
N GLU A 70 16.08 1.80 8.15
CA GLU A 70 17.32 2.58 8.13
C GLU A 70 17.15 3.96 7.47
N SER A 71 16.15 4.11 6.60
CA SER A 71 15.87 5.36 5.89
C SER A 71 14.95 6.34 6.63
N SER A 72 14.33 5.92 7.75
CA SER A 72 13.27 6.69 8.41
C SER A 72 13.33 6.60 9.93
N ASP A 73 13.09 7.71 10.61
CA ASP A 73 12.93 7.74 12.08
C ASP A 73 11.55 7.24 12.57
N GLN A 74 10.66 6.88 11.65
CA GLN A 74 9.34 6.34 11.99
C GLN A 74 9.43 4.86 12.38
N ARG A 75 8.60 4.45 13.34
CA ARG A 75 8.62 3.07 13.85
C ARG A 75 7.68 2.18 13.06
N TYR A 76 8.25 1.26 12.30
CA TYR A 76 7.53 0.28 11.50
C TYR A 76 7.69 -1.14 12.04
N GLU A 77 6.65 -1.96 11.95
CA GLU A 77 6.66 -3.39 12.28
C GLU A 77 6.29 -4.24 11.07
N LEU A 78 7.00 -5.35 10.86
CA LEU A 78 6.67 -6.34 9.84
C LEU A 78 5.95 -7.52 10.50
N ILE A 79 4.66 -7.70 10.19
CA ILE A 79 3.81 -8.77 10.73
C ILE A 79 3.18 -9.51 9.54
N ASP A 80 3.40 -10.82 9.46
CA ASP A 80 2.88 -11.68 8.39
C ASP A 80 3.16 -11.19 6.94
N GLY A 81 4.30 -10.50 6.75
CA GLY A 81 4.73 -9.98 5.44
C GLY A 81 4.15 -8.60 5.09
N GLU A 82 3.41 -7.97 6.00
CA GLU A 82 2.86 -6.64 5.88
C GLU A 82 3.56 -5.65 6.83
N VAL A 83 3.78 -4.41 6.36
CA VAL A 83 4.43 -3.37 7.16
C VAL A 83 3.40 -2.45 7.77
N TYR A 84 3.43 -2.33 9.09
CA TYR A 84 2.55 -1.50 9.91
C TYR A 84 3.33 -0.31 10.47
N LEU A 85 2.80 0.90 10.32
CA LEU A 85 3.32 2.09 11.00
C LEU A 85 2.74 2.12 12.41
N LEU A 86 3.60 2.08 13.43
CA LEU A 86 3.16 2.18 14.81
C LEU A 86 2.72 3.62 15.11
N ALA A 87 1.53 3.73 15.69
CA ALA A 87 1.08 4.99 16.27
C ALA A 87 2.08 5.48 17.32
N SER A 88 2.33 6.79 17.33
CA SER A 88 3.12 7.42 18.38
C SER A 88 2.47 7.14 19.72
N PRO A 89 3.19 6.55 20.70
CA PRO A 89 2.60 6.18 21.97
C PRO A 89 2.13 7.44 22.70
N SER A 90 0.88 7.42 23.17
CA SER A 90 0.33 8.52 23.96
C SER A 90 1.02 8.67 25.31
N PHE A 91 0.88 9.84 25.94
CA PHE A 91 1.43 10.08 27.28
C PHE A 91 0.99 9.01 28.29
N THR A 92 -0.29 8.63 28.29
CA THR A 92 -0.83 7.57 29.15
C THR A 92 -0.16 6.22 28.86
N HIS A 93 0.05 5.89 27.59
CA HIS A 93 0.76 4.67 27.20
C HIS A 93 2.20 4.67 27.76
N GLN A 94 2.90 5.79 27.67
CA GLN A 94 4.27 5.92 28.19
C GLN A 94 4.32 5.78 29.71
N VAL A 95 3.43 6.45 30.45
CA VAL A 95 3.38 6.36 31.92
C VAL A 95 3.14 4.93 32.40
N VAL A 96 2.27 4.18 31.72
CA VAL A 96 1.99 2.78 32.04
C VAL A 96 3.17 1.86 31.68
N MET A 97 3.96 2.17 30.66
CA MET A 97 5.18 1.42 30.37
C MET A 97 6.29 1.70 31.40
N THR A 98 6.53 2.98 31.72
CA THR A 98 7.67 3.39 32.56
C THR A 98 7.44 3.14 34.05
N ALA A 99 6.24 3.36 34.60
CA ALA A 99 6.05 3.39 36.05
C ALA A 99 5.76 2.01 36.70
N PRO A 100 4.80 1.19 36.22
CA PRO A 100 4.49 -0.11 36.85
C PRO A 100 5.18 -1.33 36.24
N LEU A 101 5.55 -1.33 34.95
CA LEU A 101 6.05 -2.53 34.27
C LEU A 101 7.58 -2.64 34.30
N ASP A 102 8.31 -1.56 33.98
CA ASP A 102 9.78 -1.56 34.00
C ASP A 102 10.34 -1.85 35.41
N VAL A 103 9.86 -1.14 36.43
CA VAL A 103 10.34 -1.30 37.82
C VAL A 103 10.09 -2.72 38.35
N ARG A 104 9.01 -3.37 37.91
CA ARG A 104 8.70 -4.75 38.32
C ARG A 104 9.53 -5.78 37.57
N LEU A 105 9.69 -5.65 36.25
CA LEU A 105 10.42 -6.63 35.44
C LEU A 105 11.93 -6.63 35.76
N PHE A 106 12.54 -5.46 35.96
CA PHE A 106 13.95 -5.37 36.32
C PHE A 106 14.24 -5.74 37.78
N GLY A 107 13.25 -5.66 38.67
CA GLY A 107 13.37 -6.06 40.08
C GLY A 107 13.37 -7.58 40.31
N TYR A 108 12.92 -8.39 39.35
CA TYR A 108 12.95 -9.86 39.42
C TYR A 108 14.13 -10.48 38.65
N ALA A 109 14.96 -9.67 37.98
CA ALA A 109 16.09 -10.12 37.15
C ALA A 109 17.45 -10.06 37.88
N THR A 110 17.46 -9.86 39.20
CA THR A 110 18.67 -9.87 40.06
C THR A 110 18.56 -10.90 41.17
#